data_AF-A0A832WZH2-F1
#
_entry.id   AF-A0A832WZH2-F1
#
_cell.length_a   1.000
_cell.length_b   1.000
_cell.length_c   1.000
_cell.angle_alpha   90.00
_cell.angle_beta   90.00
_cell.angle_gamma   90.00
#
_symmetry.space_group_name_H-M   'P 1'
#
loop_
_entity.id
_entity.type
_entity.pdbx_description
1 polymer ?
#
loop_
_entity_poly.entity_id
_entity_poly.type
_entity_poly.pdbx_seq_one_letter_code
_entity_poly.pdbx_strand_id
1 'polypeptide(L)' 'MKCYECAREGKDTDAVGICIVCGRGVCKEHLIHEETPVWEGNYPIQLKPD' A
#
# COMPACT_ATOMS: atom_id res chain seq x y z
N MET A 1 -11.54 11.77 -1.22
CA MET A 1 -10.43 11.25 -2.06
C MET A 1 -11.01 10.22 -3.02
N LYS A 2 -10.50 10.11 -4.26
CA LYS A 2 -11.02 9.18 -5.28
C LYS A 2 -10.10 7.99 -5.47
N CYS A 3 -10.66 6.86 -5.91
CA CYS A 3 -9.87 5.69 -6.26
C CYS A 3 -9.02 5.97 -7.50
N TYR A 4 -7.72 5.73 -7.39
CA TYR A 4 -6.74 6.04 -8.45
C TYR A 4 -7.01 5.26 -9.73
N GLU A 5 -7.26 3.95 -9.66
CA GLU A 5 -7.50 3.14 -10.86
C GLU A 5 -8.86 3.48 -11.50
N CYS A 6 -9.92 3.67 -10.71
CA CYS A 6 -11.22 4.13 -11.22
C CYS A 6 -11.11 5.48 -11.96
N ALA A 7 -10.38 6.43 -11.38
CA ALA A 7 -10.19 7.75 -11.99
C ALA A 7 -9.46 7.68 -13.34
N ARG A 8 -8.54 6.73 -13.52
CA ARG A 8 -7.84 6.51 -14.81
C ARG A 8 -8.76 5.97 -15.90
N GLU A 9 -9.81 5.26 -15.52
CA GLU A 9 -10.86 4.79 -16.41
C GLU A 9 -11.98 5.84 -16.61
N GLY A 10 -11.84 7.03 -16.04
CA GLY A 10 -12.86 8.08 -16.08
C GLY A 10 -14.06 7.82 -15.17
N LYS A 11 -13.98 6.83 -14.27
CA LYS A 11 -15.02 6.54 -13.29
C LYS A 11 -14.83 7.41 -12.06
N ASP A 12 -15.95 7.95 -11.57
CA ASP A 12 -15.97 8.69 -10.31
C ASP A 12 -16.33 7.75 -9.16
N THR A 13 -15.32 7.23 -8.46
CA THR A 13 -15.49 6.30 -7.34
C THR A 13 -14.70 6.78 -6.13
N ASP A 14 -15.34 6.85 -4.97
CA ASP A 14 -14.69 7.26 -3.74
C ASP A 14 -13.71 6.19 -3.22
N ALA A 15 -12.56 6.66 -2.73
CA ALA A 15 -11.59 5.80 -2.06
C ALA A 15 -12.05 5.52 -0.61
N VAL A 16 -11.88 4.28 -0.17
CA VAL A 16 -12.14 3.83 1.20
C VAL A 16 -10.85 3.60 2.00
N GLY A 17 -9.70 3.54 1.33
CA GLY A 17 -8.39 3.32 1.94
C GLY A 17 -7.25 3.85 1.08
N ILE A 18 -6.02 3.64 1.56
CA ILE A 18 -4.79 4.07 0.90
C ILE A 18 -3.78 2.90 0.85
N CYS A 19 -3.06 2.75 -0.25
CA CYS A 19 -1.98 1.76 -0.36
C CYS A 19 -0.78 2.19 0.49
N ILE A 20 -0.35 1.35 1.44
CA ILE A 20 0.78 1.65 2.33
C ILE A 20 2.13 1.77 1.58
N VAL A 21 2.25 1.12 0.41
CA VAL A 21 3.49 1.12 -0.37
C VAL A 21 3.63 2.37 -1.24
N CYS A 22 2.54 2.85 -1.86
CA CYS A 22 2.60 3.91 -2.88
C CYS A 22 1.66 5.12 -2.64
N GLY A 23 0.84 5.11 -1.59
CA GLY A 23 -0.02 6.25 -1.23
C GLY A 23 -1.24 6.48 -2.12
N ARG A 24 -1.58 5.56 -3.03
CA ARG A 24 -2.76 5.69 -3.90
C ARG A 24 -4.05 5.41 -3.13
N GLY A 25 -5.10 6.19 -3.38
CA GLY A 25 -6.45 5.91 -2.88
C GLY A 25 -7.09 4.73 -3.60
N VAL A 26 -7.74 3.83 -2.86
CA VAL A 26 -8.35 2.59 -3.39
C VAL A 26 -9.82 2.44 -2.93
N CYS A 27 -10.71 2.03 -3.84
CA CYS A 27 -12.09 1.65 -3.52
C CYS A 27 -12.14 0.19 -3.03
N LYS A 28 -13.32 -0.33 -2.64
CA LYS A 28 -13.47 -1.72 -2.16
C LYS A 28 -13.02 -2.78 -3.16
N GLU A 29 -13.17 -2.52 -4.46
CA GLU A 29 -12.81 -3.46 -5.53
C GLU A 29 -11.30 -3.46 -5.81
N HIS A 30 -10.65 -2.31 -5.68
CA HIS A 30 -9.22 -2.13 -5.88
C HIS A 30 -8.41 -2.21 -4.57
N LEU A 31 -9.06 -2.51 -3.46
CA LEU A 31 -8.41 -2.74 -2.19
C LEU A 31 -7.95 -4.19 -2.14
N ILE A 32 -6.66 -4.39 -2.39
CA ILE A 32 -6.00 -5.69 -2.27
C ILE A 32 -5.34 -5.75 -0.89
N HIS A 33 -5.72 -6.76 -0.11
CA HIS A 33 -5.07 -7.07 1.15
C HIS A 33 -4.20 -8.32 0.95
N GLU A 34 -2.90 -8.16 1.13
CA GLU A 34 -1.93 -9.25 1.14
C GLU A 34 -1.19 -9.20 2.48
N GLU A 35 -0.89 -10.37 3.03
CA GLU A 35 -0.02 -10.45 4.20
C GLU A 35 1.36 -9.93 3.83
N THR A 36 1.88 -9.00 4.64
CA THR A 36 3.23 -8.49 4.43
C THR A 36 4.22 -9.62 4.73
N PRO A 37 5.17 -9.92 3.82
CA PRO A 37 6.12 -10.99 4.06
C PRO A 37 6.98 -10.68 5.30
N VAL A 38 7.23 -11.70 6.11
CA VAL A 38 8.21 -11.61 7.18
C VAL A 38 9.59 -11.60 6.54
N TRP A 39 10.40 -10.62 6.93
CA TRP A 39 11.78 -10.56 6.46
C TRP A 39 12.65 -11.52 7.26
N GLU A 40 13.22 -12.53 6.59
CA GLU A 40 14.08 -13.56 7.18
C GLU A 40 15.60 -13.23 7.06
N GLY A 41 15.94 -12.01 6.65
CA GLY A 41 17.33 -11.60 6.41
C GLY A 41 18.08 -11.14 7.66
N ASN A 42 19.38 -10.94 7.50
CA ASN A 42 20.21 -10.22 8.46
C ASN A 42 20.36 -8.76 8.04
N TYR A 43 20.35 -7.84 9.00
CA TYR A 43 20.57 -6.43 8.70
C TYR A 43 22.06 -6.26 8.35
N PRO A 44 22.40 -5.54 7.27
CA PRO A 44 23.80 -5.30 6.90
C PRO A 44 24.52 -4.39 7.91
N ILE A 45 23.79 -3.83 8.87
CA ILE A 45 24.29 -2.92 9.89
C ILE A 45 24.34 -3.66 11.22
N GLN A 46 25.54 -3.75 11.81
CA GLN A 46 25.72 -4.13 13.20
C GLN A 46 25.56 -2.87 14.06
N LEU A 47 24.52 -2.85 14.90
CA LEU A 47 24.37 -1.81 15.91
C LEU A 47 25.49 -1.96 16.94
N LYS A 48 26.10 -0.83 17.36
CA LYS A 48 27.04 -0.86 18.48
C LYS A 48 26.29 -1.21 19.76
N PRO A 49 26.84 -2.06 20.63
CA PRO A 49 26.28 -2.26 21.96
C PRO A 49 26.36 -0.96 22.78
N ASP A 50 25.38 -0.79 23.67
CA ASP A 50 25.29 0.33 24.63
C ASP A 50 26.44 0.34 25.66
#